data_AF-A0A1H9XD83-F1
#
_entry.id   AF-A0A1H9XD83-F1
#
_cell.length_a   1.000
_cell.length_b   1.000
_cell.length_c   1.000
_cell.angle_alpha   90.00
_cell.angle_beta   90.00
_cell.angle_gamma   90.00
#
_symmetry.space_group_name_H-M   'P 1'
#
loop_
_entity.id
_entity.type
_entity.pdbx_description
1 polymer ?
#
loop_
_entity_poly.entity_id
_entity_poly.type
_entity_poly.pdbx_seq_one_letter_code
_entity_poly.pdbx_strand_id
1 'polypeptide(L)'
;MRVDFEQFPKAVQTLSALYELNEGSVKTDWFRAFKDDSTVPPLGVQLTVIDSEYDFFWKFRDVLLLNDTYRMEYDELKREFEGKEMVEYREAKNEFFQKLMNTSEFNKL
;
A
#
# COMPACT_ATOMS: atom_id res chain seq x y z
N MET A 1 -5.66 2.21 -5.97
CA MET A 1 -6.47 3.01 -6.92
C MET A 1 -6.27 4.46 -6.57
N ARG A 2 -6.02 5.30 -7.59
CA ARG A 2 -5.80 6.75 -7.44
C ARG A 2 -6.93 7.47 -8.15
N VAL A 3 -7.54 8.47 -7.54
CA VAL A 3 -8.65 9.26 -8.10
C VAL A 3 -8.46 10.74 -7.79
N ASP A 4 -9.10 11.61 -8.56
CA ASP A 4 -9.17 13.04 -8.21
C ASP A 4 -10.02 13.25 -6.94
N PHE A 5 -9.80 14.37 -6.24
CA PHE A 5 -10.48 14.68 -4.98
C PHE A 5 -12.01 14.68 -5.12
N GLU A 6 -12.53 15.25 -6.21
CA GLU A 6 -13.96 15.34 -6.50
C GLU A 6 -14.61 13.96 -6.71
N GLN A 7 -13.82 12.98 -7.14
CA GLN A 7 -14.29 11.62 -7.38
C GLN A 7 -14.21 10.75 -6.12
N PHE A 8 -13.41 11.14 -5.13
CA PHE A 8 -13.14 10.33 -3.95
C PHE A 8 -14.40 9.93 -3.17
N PRO A 9 -15.36 10.82 -2.86
CA PRO A 9 -16.59 10.41 -2.15
C PRO A 9 -17.41 9.37 -2.93
N LYS A 10 -17.50 9.53 -4.26
CA LYS A 10 -18.22 8.59 -5.14
C LYS A 10 -17.50 7.25 -5.23
N ALA A 11 -16.17 7.26 -5.31
CA ALA A 11 -15.35 6.05 -5.31
C ALA A 11 -15.47 5.29 -3.99
N VAL A 12 -15.45 5.99 -2.85
CA VAL A 12 -15.69 5.41 -1.52
C VAL A 12 -17.06 4.74 -1.48
N GLN A 13 -18.12 5.43 -1.89
CA GLN A 13 -19.48 4.87 -1.90
C GLN A 13 -19.57 3.61 -2.75
N THR A 14 -18.96 3.64 -3.95
CA THR A 14 -18.99 2.51 -4.89
C THR A 14 -18.24 1.30 -4.33
N LEU A 15 -17.05 1.52 -3.75
CA LEU A 15 -16.25 0.44 -3.16
C LEU A 15 -16.86 -0.11 -1.87
N SER A 16 -17.50 0.74 -1.05
CA SER A 16 -18.24 0.31 0.14
C SER A 16 -19.42 -0.63 -0.17
N ALA A 17 -19.97 -0.55 -1.38
CA ALA A 17 -21.04 -1.46 -1.82
C ALA A 17 -20.49 -2.84 -2.27
N LEU A 18 -19.19 -2.95 -2.51
CA LEU A 18 -18.55 -4.14 -3.07
C LEU A 18 -17.62 -4.85 -2.08
N TYR A 19 -16.99 -4.10 -1.18
CA TYR A 19 -15.92 -4.59 -0.32
C TYR A 19 -16.11 -4.14 1.12
N GLU A 20 -15.56 -4.93 2.05
CA GLU A 20 -15.54 -4.57 3.45
C GLU A 20 -14.52 -3.45 3.70
N LEU A 21 -14.79 -2.60 4.70
CA LEU A 21 -13.80 -1.63 5.16
C LEU A 21 -12.66 -2.36 5.88
N ASN A 22 -11.43 -1.93 5.60
CA ASN A 22 -10.27 -2.38 6.35
C ASN A 22 -10.14 -1.50 7.62
N GLU A 23 -10.77 -1.94 8.71
CA GLU A 23 -10.74 -1.24 10.01
C GLU A 23 -9.34 -1.10 10.63
N GLY A 24 -8.35 -1.89 10.17
CA GLY A 24 -6.96 -1.75 10.60
C GLY A 24 -6.22 -0.58 9.96
N SER A 25 -6.88 0.19 9.09
CA SER A 25 -6.28 1.32 8.37
C SER A 25 -6.93 2.65 8.75
N VAL A 26 -6.15 3.73 8.63
CA VAL A 26 -6.67 5.09 8.82
C VAL A 26 -7.76 5.40 7.79
N LYS A 27 -8.68 6.26 8.19
CA LYS A 27 -9.85 6.69 7.41
C LYS A 27 -9.83 8.22 7.37
N THR A 28 -9.53 8.79 6.21
CA THR A 28 -9.47 10.25 6.01
C THR A 28 -10.31 10.68 4.80
N ASP A 29 -10.34 11.98 4.52
CA ASP A 29 -10.93 12.56 3.31
C ASP A 29 -10.08 12.32 2.06
N TRP A 30 -8.90 11.74 2.22
CA TRP A 30 -7.91 11.52 1.17
C TRP A 30 -7.55 10.04 0.99
N PHE A 31 -7.92 9.19 1.95
CA PHE A 31 -7.58 7.78 1.98
C PHE A 31 -8.68 6.89 2.58
N ARG A 32 -8.93 5.77 1.89
CA ARG A 32 -9.75 4.67 2.40
C ARG A 32 -9.15 3.33 1.99
N ALA A 33 -9.10 2.38 2.93
CA ALA A 33 -8.75 1.01 2.63
C ALA A 33 -9.97 0.09 2.74
N PHE A 34 -10.07 -0.84 1.80
CA PHE A 34 -11.07 -1.89 1.74
C PHE A 34 -10.37 -3.25 1.65
N LYS A 35 -11.10 -4.31 1.94
CA LYS A 35 -10.62 -5.68 1.86
C LYS A 35 -11.74 -6.65 1.46
N ASP A 36 -11.32 -7.82 0.98
CA ASP A 36 -12.17 -8.99 0.80
C ASP A 36 -11.37 -10.25 1.19
N ASP A 37 -11.62 -10.71 2.41
CA ASP A 37 -10.96 -11.88 2.99
C ASP A 37 -11.56 -13.20 2.48
N SER A 38 -12.63 -13.17 1.67
CA SER A 38 -13.23 -14.37 1.08
C SER A 38 -12.47 -14.88 -0.16
N THR A 39 -11.61 -14.04 -0.73
CA THR A 39 -10.79 -14.36 -1.91
C THR A 39 -9.49 -15.06 -1.53
N VAL A 40 -8.89 -15.80 -2.47
CA VAL A 40 -7.60 -16.48 -2.29
C VAL A 40 -6.65 -16.06 -3.43
N PRO A 41 -5.59 -15.29 -3.15
CA PRO A 41 -5.26 -14.67 -1.86
C PRO A 41 -6.27 -13.56 -1.46
N PRO A 42 -6.36 -13.19 -0.16
CA PRO A 42 -7.19 -12.07 0.28
C PRO A 42 -6.87 -10.78 -0.48
N LEU A 43 -7.91 -10.06 -0.89
CA LEU A 43 -7.79 -8.83 -1.65
C LEU A 43 -7.74 -7.62 -0.71
N GLY A 44 -6.81 -6.71 -0.97
CA GLY A 44 -6.79 -5.38 -0.37
C GLY A 44 -6.90 -4.28 -1.42
N VAL A 45 -7.76 -3.30 -1.20
CA VAL A 45 -7.91 -2.12 -2.07
C VAL A 45 -7.57 -0.87 -1.28
N GLN A 46 -6.53 -0.17 -1.72
CA GLN A 46 -6.16 1.15 -1.20
C GLN A 46 -6.67 2.22 -2.16
N LEU A 47 -7.56 3.10 -1.71
CA LEU A 47 -8.06 4.26 -2.45
C LEU A 47 -7.38 5.53 -1.94
N THR A 48 -6.67 6.23 -2.81
CA THR A 48 -5.99 7.50 -2.52
C THR A 48 -6.50 8.61 -3.43
N VAL A 49 -6.55 9.83 -2.90
CA VAL A 49 -6.64 11.04 -3.73
C VAL A 49 -5.27 11.31 -4.36
N ILE A 50 -5.24 11.59 -5.65
CA ILE A 50 -4.02 11.94 -6.40
C ILE A 50 -3.30 13.11 -5.70
N ASP A 51 -1.98 12.96 -5.54
CA ASP A 51 -1.06 13.96 -4.95
C ASP A 51 -1.33 14.32 -3.47
N SER A 52 -2.18 13.56 -2.78
CA SER A 52 -2.34 13.67 -1.32
C SER A 52 -1.15 13.08 -0.56
N GLU A 53 -1.06 13.37 0.73
CA GLU A 53 -0.03 12.79 1.62
C GLU A 53 -0.08 11.26 1.71
N TYR A 54 -1.19 10.64 1.29
CA TYR A 54 -1.37 9.19 1.26
C TYR A 54 -1.08 8.57 -0.11
N ASP A 55 -0.79 9.37 -1.13
CA ASP A 55 -0.59 8.94 -2.52
C ASP A 55 0.88 8.61 -2.84
N PHE A 56 1.50 7.82 -1.98
CA PHE A 56 2.90 7.42 -2.12
C PHE A 56 3.09 5.95 -2.51
N PHE A 57 2.04 5.12 -2.46
CA PHE A 57 2.15 3.68 -2.74
C PHE A 57 2.66 3.39 -4.15
N TRP A 58 2.29 4.23 -5.14
CA TRP A 58 2.75 4.06 -6.51
C TRP A 58 4.26 4.35 -6.64
N LYS A 59 4.82 5.25 -5.83
CA LYS A 59 6.26 5.53 -5.82
C LYS A 59 7.06 4.31 -5.39
N PHE A 60 6.60 3.59 -4.37
CA PHE A 60 7.24 2.34 -3.97
C PHE A 60 7.24 1.29 -5.07
N ARG A 61 6.10 1.10 -5.74
CA ARG A 61 6.01 0.20 -6.89
C ARG A 61 7.03 0.58 -7.95
N ASP A 62 7.12 1.86 -8.30
CA ASP A 62 8.00 2.32 -9.38
C ASP A 62 9.48 2.21 -8.98
N VAL A 63 9.85 2.53 -7.74
CA VAL A 63 11.22 2.30 -7.24
C VAL A 63 11.60 0.82 -7.29
N LEU A 64 10.71 -0.08 -6.86
CA LEU A 64 10.96 -1.53 -6.92
C LEU A 64 10.99 -2.08 -8.34
N LEU A 65 10.31 -1.44 -9.30
CA LEU A 65 10.40 -1.80 -10.72
C LEU A 65 11.69 -1.29 -11.37
N LEU A 66 12.20 -0.13 -10.93
CA LEU A 66 13.39 0.49 -11.49
C LEU A 66 14.70 -0.06 -10.90
N ASN A 67 14.66 -0.63 -9.69
CA ASN A 67 15.83 -1.10 -8.98
C ASN A 67 15.67 -2.56 -8.52
N ASP A 68 16.30 -3.47 -9.26
CA ASP A 68 16.26 -4.91 -8.98
C ASP A 68 16.88 -5.26 -7.63
N THR A 69 17.86 -4.50 -7.13
CA THR A 69 18.45 -4.73 -5.80
C THR A 69 17.40 -4.55 -4.71
N TYR A 70 16.65 -3.44 -4.72
CA TYR A 70 15.58 -3.22 -3.76
C TYR A 70 14.45 -4.23 -3.88
N ARG A 71 14.13 -4.65 -5.11
CA ARG A 71 13.16 -5.72 -5.35
C ARG A 71 13.61 -7.04 -4.74
N MET A 72 14.88 -7.42 -4.94
CA MET A 72 15.46 -8.64 -4.37
C MET A 72 15.50 -8.59 -2.84
N GLU A 73 15.90 -7.46 -2.24
CA GLU A 73 15.86 -7.26 -0.79
C GLU A 73 14.43 -7.44 -0.24
N TYR A 74 13.43 -6.88 -0.92
CA TYR A 74 12.04 -7.03 -0.49
C TYR A 74 11.52 -8.47 -0.67
N ASP A 75 11.94 -9.16 -1.71
CA ASP A 75 11.62 -10.58 -1.94
C ASP A 75 12.27 -11.49 -0.90
N GLU A 76 13.50 -11.19 -0.48
CA GLU A 76 14.20 -11.91 0.60
C GLU A 76 13.53 -11.67 1.95
N LEU A 77 13.19 -10.42 2.27
CA LEU A 77 12.42 -10.08 3.46
C LEU A 77 11.10 -10.86 3.52
N LYS A 78 10.36 -10.97 2.42
CA LYS A 78 9.12 -11.79 2.42
C LYS A 78 9.39 -13.28 2.70
N ARG A 79 10.48 -13.85 2.19
CA ARG A 79 10.86 -15.26 2.42
C ARG A 79 11.28 -15.50 3.87
N GLU A 80 12.05 -14.59 4.45
CA GLU A 80 12.50 -14.70 5.85
C GLU A 80 11.34 -14.73 6.85
N PHE A 81 10.19 -14.16 6.49
CA PHE A 81 8.99 -14.09 7.34
C PHE A 81 7.90 -15.06 6.90
N GLU A 82 8.16 -15.95 5.93
CA GLU A 82 7.23 -17.01 5.57
C GLU A 82 7.00 -17.95 6.78
N GLY A 83 5.73 -18.14 7.15
CA GLY A 83 5.34 -18.93 8.32
C GLY A 83 5.53 -18.25 9.68
N LYS A 84 6.03 -17.00 9.73
CA LYS A 84 6.12 -16.19 10.96
C LYS A 84 4.85 -15.37 11.21
N GLU A 85 4.77 -14.77 12.38
CA GLU A 85 3.67 -13.89 12.76
C GLU A 85 3.62 -12.64 11.88
N MET A 86 2.40 -12.26 11.49
CA MET A 86 2.18 -11.11 10.61
C MET A 86 2.60 -9.77 11.22
N VAL A 87 2.69 -9.68 12.55
CA VAL A 87 3.13 -8.46 13.26
C VAL A 87 4.60 -8.18 12.98
N GLU A 88 5.47 -9.17 13.16
CA GLU A 88 6.92 -9.01 12.94
C GLU A 88 7.22 -8.68 11.47
N TYR A 89 6.52 -9.34 10.54
CA TYR A 89 6.62 -9.01 9.11
C TYR A 89 6.22 -7.57 8.81
N ARG A 90 5.14 -7.05 9.44
CA ARG A 90 4.69 -5.66 9.24
C ARG A 90 5.72 -4.65 9.74
N GLU A 91 6.38 -4.94 10.86
CA GLU A 91 7.44 -4.08 11.40
C GLU A 91 8.65 -4.04 10.47
N ALA A 92 9.20 -5.20 10.08
CA ALA A 92 10.33 -5.29 9.16
C ALA A 92 10.01 -4.64 7.80
N LYS A 93 8.81 -4.88 7.27
CA LYS A 93 8.31 -4.24 6.04
C LYS A 93 8.27 -2.72 6.19
N ASN A 94 7.78 -2.21 7.32
CA ASN A 94 7.72 -0.77 7.55
C ASN A 94 9.13 -0.15 7.55
N GLU A 95 10.08 -0.76 8.27
CA GLU A 95 11.48 -0.30 8.28
C GLU A 95 12.10 -0.27 6.87
N PHE A 96 11.86 -1.30 6.07
CA PHE A 96 12.31 -1.34 4.68
C PHE A 96 11.74 -0.17 3.86
N PHE A 97 10.43 0.07 3.94
CA PHE A 97 9.81 1.18 3.20
C PHE A 97 10.24 2.56 3.72
N GLN A 98 10.49 2.71 5.02
CA GLN A 98 11.08 3.95 5.57
C GLN A 98 12.49 4.21 5.02
N LYS A 99 13.32 3.17 4.87
CA LYS A 99 14.62 3.30 4.19
C LYS A 99 14.44 3.71 2.73
N LEU A 100 13.52 3.08 2.01
CA LEU A 100 13.23 3.43 0.62
C LEU A 100 12.80 4.89 0.44
N MET A 101 11.95 5.41 1.34
CA MET A 101 11.53 6.82 1.31
C MET A 101 12.71 7.82 1.38
N ASN A 102 13.85 7.41 1.93
CA ASN A 102 15.04 8.25 2.05
C ASN A 102 16.03 8.11 0.87
N THR A 103 15.73 7.27 -0.12
CA THR A 103 16.61 7.05 -1.29
C THR A 103 16.45 8.15 -2.33
N SER A 104 17.44 8.32 -3.20
CA SER A 104 17.38 9.32 -4.28
C SER A 104 16.30 8.98 -5.30
N GLU A 105 16.06 7.69 -5.52
CA GLU A 105 15.15 7.11 -6.48
C GLU A 105 13.72 7.41 -6.10
N PHE A 106 13.38 7.25 -4.81
CA PHE A 106 12.06 7.59 -4.30
C PHE A 106 11.79 9.10 -4.33
N ASN A 107 12.79 9.91 -3.96
CA ASN A 107 12.65 11.37 -3.90
C ASN A 107 12.60 12.07 -5.28
N LYS A 108 12.96 11.36 -6.36
CA LYS A 108 12.87 11.87 -7.74
C LYS A 108 11.48 11.67 -8.38
N LEU A 109 10.62 10.84 -7.76
CA LEU A 109 9.23 10.60 -8.15
C LEU A 109 8.29 11.56 -7.42
#